data_AF-A0A2A2RKH4-F1
#
_entry.id   AF-A0A2A2RKH4-F1
#
_cell.length_a   1.000
_cell.length_b   1.000
_cell.length_c   1.000
_cell.angle_alpha   90.00
_cell.angle_beta   90.00
_cell.angle_gamma   90.00
#
_symmetry.space_group_name_H-M   'P 1'
#
loop_
_entity.id
_entity.type
_entity.pdbx_description
1 polymer ?
#
loop_
_entity_poly.entity_id
_entity_poly.type
_entity_poly.pdbx_seq_one_letter_code
_entity_poly.pdbx_strand_id
1 'polypeptide(L)' 'MKKPTKSAAPPEPRAEYDFNRGVRGKYARRYQSGSNVVVLEPDVAKAFPSPERVNRSLRALVNLVELQAK' A
#
# COMPACT_ATOMS: atom_id res chain seq x y z
N MET A 1 34.79 24.97 -21.54
CA MET A 1 34.18 23.90 -22.35
C MET A 1 33.69 22.79 -21.41
N LYS A 2 32.38 22.51 -21.34
CA LYS A 2 31.84 21.40 -20.54
C LYS A 2 32.12 20.09 -21.28
N LYS A 3 32.82 19.15 -20.63
CA LYS A 3 33.03 17.79 -21.16
C LYS A 3 31.69 17.04 -21.20
N PRO A 4 31.34 16.34 -22.29
CA PRO A 4 30.14 15.53 -22.33
C PRO A 4 30.30 14.34 -21.36
N THR A 5 29.38 14.23 -20.40
CA THR A 5 29.29 13.09 -19.50
C THR A 5 28.92 11.86 -20.34
N LYS A 6 29.84 10.91 -20.45
CA LYS A 6 29.60 9.60 -21.08
C LYS A 6 28.45 8.95 -20.34
N SER A 7 27.25 8.96 -20.93
CA SER A 7 26.07 8.31 -20.36
C SER A 7 26.35 6.81 -20.34
N ALA A 8 26.66 6.28 -19.16
CA ALA A 8 26.80 4.84 -18.95
C ALA A 8 25.47 4.18 -19.38
N ALA A 9 25.57 3.13 -20.19
CA ALA A 9 24.41 2.33 -20.55
C ALA A 9 23.69 1.87 -19.27
N PRO A 10 22.35 1.82 -19.27
CA PRO A 10 21.62 1.30 -18.12
C PRO A 10 22.08 -0.13 -17.81
N PRO A 11 22.15 -0.51 -16.53
CA PRO A 11 22.57 -1.85 -16.13
C PRO A 11 21.66 -2.90 -16.78
N GLU A 12 22.27 -3.95 -17.33
CA GLU A 12 21.51 -5.05 -17.92
C GLU A 12 20.70 -5.80 -16.84
N PRO A 13 19.47 -6.24 -17.16
CA PRO A 13 18.68 -7.05 -16.23
C PRO A 13 19.35 -8.42 -16.02
N ARG A 14 19.12 -9.02 -14.84
CA ARG A 14 19.58 -10.38 -14.56
C ARG A 14 18.91 -11.36 -15.52
N ALA A 15 19.64 -12.41 -15.92
CA ALA A 15 19.14 -13.45 -16.83
C ALA A 15 17.87 -14.18 -16.32
N GLU A 16 17.67 -14.20 -15.00
CA GLU A 16 16.48 -14.79 -14.35
C GLU A 16 15.19 -13.96 -14.55
N TYR A 17 15.30 -12.70 -14.96
CA TYR A 17 14.15 -11.80 -15.05
C TYR A 17 13.59 -11.75 -16.48
N ASP A 18 12.38 -12.28 -16.67
CA ASP A 18 11.60 -12.08 -17.90
C ASP A 18 10.74 -10.80 -17.79
N PHE A 19 11.22 -9.72 -18.40
CA PHE A 19 10.48 -8.46 -18.50
C PHE A 19 9.71 -8.32 -19.83
N ASN A 20 9.69 -9.32 -20.71
CA ASN A 20 9.05 -9.21 -22.03
C ASN A 20 7.54 -8.94 -21.95
N ARG A 21 6.91 -9.27 -20.82
CA ARG A 21 5.48 -9.03 -20.55
C ARG A 21 5.22 -7.86 -19.60
N GLY A 22 6.24 -7.06 -19.32
CA GLY A 22 6.13 -5.92 -18.41
C GLY A 22 5.24 -4.81 -18.97
N VAL A 23 4.17 -4.45 -18.26
CA VAL A 23 3.33 -3.30 -18.60
C VAL A 23 3.66 -2.13 -17.68
N ARG A 24 4.12 -1.01 -18.26
CA ARG A 24 4.45 0.20 -17.50
C ARG A 24 3.20 0.70 -16.76
N GLY A 25 3.34 0.90 -15.45
CA GLY A 25 2.26 1.46 -14.64
C GLY A 25 1.08 0.52 -14.36
N LYS A 26 1.23 -0.81 -14.55
CA LYS A 26 0.17 -1.81 -14.32
C LYS A 26 -0.60 -1.65 -12.99
N TYR A 27 0.08 -1.20 -11.94
CA TYR A 27 -0.50 -0.96 -10.61
C TYR A 27 -0.44 0.50 -10.15
N ALA A 28 0.01 1.43 -11.00
CA ALA A 28 0.22 2.82 -10.62
C ALA A 28 -1.06 3.49 -10.11
N ARG A 29 -2.21 3.23 -10.74
CA ARG A 29 -3.50 3.73 -10.27
C ARG A 29 -3.91 3.16 -8.91
N ARG A 30 -3.67 1.86 -8.67
CA ARG A 30 -3.96 1.21 -7.36
C ARG A 30 -3.05 1.72 -6.25
N TYR A 31 -1.82 2.09 -6.60
CA TYR A 31 -0.90 2.72 -5.67
C TYR A 31 -1.33 4.16 -5.35
N GLN A 32 -1.72 4.93 -6.38
CA GLN A 32 -2.22 6.31 -6.22
C GLN A 32 -3.50 6.42 -5.39
N SER A 33 -4.39 5.42 -5.46
CA SER A 33 -5.58 5.40 -4.59
C SER A 33 -5.24 5.29 -3.10
N GLY A 34 -3.97 4.99 -2.77
CA GLY A 34 -3.52 4.79 -1.41
C GLY A 34 -4.04 3.46 -0.87
N SER A 35 -3.14 2.62 -0.36
CA SER A 35 -3.52 1.59 0.58
C SER A 35 -3.29 2.17 1.97
N ASN A 36 -4.35 2.55 2.67
CA ASN A 36 -4.26 3.02 4.06
C ASN A 36 -4.05 1.80 4.97
N VAL A 37 -2.84 1.26 4.95
CA VAL A 37 -2.45 0.11 5.78
C VAL A 37 -2.18 0.64 7.18
N VAL A 38 -3.08 0.34 8.11
CA VAL A 38 -2.91 0.64 9.53
C VAL A 38 -2.45 -0.63 10.22
N VAL A 39 -1.26 -0.58 10.82
CA VAL A 39 -0.74 -1.66 11.65
C VAL A 39 -1.36 -1.54 13.03
N LEU A 40 -1.99 -2.62 13.50
CA LEU A 40 -2.52 -2.70 14.86
C LEU A 40 -1.41 -3.13 15.82
N GLU A 41 -1.48 -2.64 17.05
CA GLU A 41 -0.63 -3.15 18.13
C GLU A 41 -0.88 -4.65 18.36
N PRO A 42 0.13 -5.43 18.81
CA PRO A 42 0.04 -6.88 18.89
C PRO A 42 -1.09 -7.41 19.78
N ASP A 43 -1.42 -6.70 20.86
CA ASP A 43 -2.52 -7.01 21.76
C ASP A 43 -3.88 -6.79 21.09
N VAL A 44 -4.05 -5.68 20.37
CA VAL A 44 -5.27 -5.39 19.60
C VAL A 44 -5.44 -6.38 18.45
N ALA A 45 -4.35 -6.71 17.75
CA ALA A 45 -4.37 -7.71 16.67
C ALA A 45 -4.78 -9.10 17.18
N LYS A 46 -4.38 -9.49 18.40
CA LYS A 46 -4.81 -10.75 19.04
C LYS A 46 -6.32 -10.78 19.30
N ALA A 47 -6.92 -9.64 19.66
CA ALA A 47 -8.36 -9.54 19.88
C ALA A 47 -9.16 -9.58 18.57
N PHE A 48 -8.56 -9.15 17.46
CA PHE A 48 -9.22 -9.07 16.16
C PHE A 48 -8.52 -9.90 15.08
N PRO A 49 -8.88 -11.18 14.92
CA PRO A 49 -8.24 -12.07 13.95
C PRO A 49 -8.55 -11.75 12.48
N SER A 50 -9.45 -10.80 12.19
CA SER A 50 -9.80 -10.43 10.81
C SER A 50 -10.16 -8.94 10.67
N PRO A 51 -9.86 -8.32 9.51
CA PRO A 51 -10.17 -6.92 9.26
C PRO A 51 -11.68 -6.63 9.26
N GLU A 52 -12.53 -7.60 8.91
CA GLU A 52 -13.99 -7.46 8.97
C GLU A 52 -14.47 -7.25 10.41
N ARG A 53 -13.85 -7.93 11.38
CA ARG A 53 -14.19 -7.79 12.81
C ARG A 53 -13.78 -6.41 13.33
N VAL A 54 -12.58 -5.94 12.99
CA VAL A 54 -12.10 -4.59 13.34
C VAL A 54 -13.08 -3.55 12.80
N ASN A 55 -13.36 -3.59 11.51
CA ASN A 55 -14.19 -2.60 10.84
C ASN A 55 -15.63 -2.60 11.36
N ARG A 56 -16.19 -3.77 11.69
CA ARG A 56 -17.53 -3.87 12.28
C ARG A 56 -17.58 -3.20 13.66
N SER A 57 -16.60 -3.46 14.52
CA SER A 57 -16.54 -2.86 15.85
C SER A 57 -16.36 -1.34 15.80
N LEU A 58 -15.46 -0.85 14.96
CA LEU A 58 -15.24 0.59 14.81
C LEU A 58 -16.50 1.31 14.31
N ARG A 59 -17.24 0.73 13.36
CA ARG A 59 -18.52 1.30 12.90
C ARG A 59 -19.59 1.33 13.99
N ALA A 60 -19.68 0.27 14.80
CA ALA A 60 -20.60 0.24 15.93
C ALA A 60 -20.27 1.34 16.96
N LEU A 61 -18.98 1.58 17.21
CA LEU A 61 -18.51 2.66 18.09
C LEU A 61 -18.85 4.04 17.52
N VAL A 62 -18.64 4.26 16.22
CA VAL A 62 -19.03 5.52 15.55
C VAL A 62 -20.52 5.79 15.73
N ASN A 63 -21.37 4.80 15.47
CA ASN A 63 -22.82 4.95 15.65
C ASN A 63 -23.19 5.28 17.10
N LEU A 64 -22.52 4.67 18.08
CA LEU A 64 -22.78 4.94 19.49
C LEU A 64 -22.40 6.38 19.86
N VAL A 65 -21.25 6.86 19.39
CA VAL A 65 -20.80 8.24 19.63
C VAL A 65 -21.73 9.25 18.96
N GLU A 66 -22.18 8.99 17.73
CA GLU A 66 -23.15 9.85 17.03
C GLU A 66 -24.51 9.91 17.74
N LEU A 67 -24.94 8.82 18.36
CA LEU A 67 -26.16 8.79 19.17
C LEU A 67 -26.04 9.61 20.46
N GLN A 68 -24.84 9.69 21.05
CA GLN A 68 -24.59 10.49 22.25
C GLN A 68 -24.38 11.99 21.97
N ALA A 69 -24.06 12.35 20.73
CA ALA A 69 -23.89 13.73 20.28
C ALA A 69 -25.21 14.41 19.86
N LYS A 70 -26.34 13.70 19.94
CA LYS A 70 -27.70 14.21 19.74
C LYS A 70 -28.40 14.42 21.09
#